data_AF-A0A9D5NRB7-F1
#
_entry.id   AF-A0A9D5NRB7-F1
#
_cell.length_a   1.000
_cell.length_b   1.000
_cell.length_c   1.000
_cell.angle_alpha   90.00
_cell.angle_beta   90.00
_cell.angle_gamma   90.00
#
_symmetry.space_group_name_H-M   'P 1'
#
loop_
_entity.id
_entity.type
_entity.pdbx_description
1 polymer ?
#
loop_
_entity_poly.entity_id
_entity_poly.type
_entity_poly.pdbx_seq_one_letter_code
_entity_poly.pdbx_strand_id
1 'polypeptide(L)'
;MKRLFCILSIYLSLSAAAVAQSTIVKDFKETTDSLNILLREKTDVNGWLGLKAIMKRGGTLDFYFTESLGDYPLRTGDVKWFRNQLRSLFPEKYQKYELGRVYSRNVDI
;
A
#
# COMPACT_ATOMS: atom_id res chain seq x y z
N MET A 1 14.43 26.37 28.32
CA MET A 1 13.00 26.32 27.93
C MET A 1 12.77 26.13 26.44
N LYS A 2 13.38 26.93 25.53
CA LYS A 2 13.21 26.78 24.06
C LYS A 2 13.54 25.38 23.52
N ARG A 3 14.61 24.74 24.02
CA ARG A 3 15.01 23.38 23.61
C ARG A 3 13.98 22.30 23.99
N LEU A 4 13.33 22.43 25.15
CA LEU A 4 12.27 21.49 25.59
C LEU A 4 11.01 21.62 24.74
N PHE A 5 10.62 22.84 24.33
CA PHE A 5 9.51 23.06 23.42
C PHE A 5 9.75 22.46 22.02
N CYS A 6 10.96 22.59 21.48
CA CYS A 6 11.32 22.00 20.18
C CYS A 6 11.31 20.46 20.21
N ILE A 7 11.72 19.86 21.33
CA ILE A 7 11.70 18.40 21.47
C ILE A 7 10.25 17.90 21.53
N LEU A 8 9.39 18.57 22.31
CA LEU A 8 7.98 18.19 22.47
C LEU A 8 7.20 18.29 21.15
N SER A 9 7.46 19.31 20.33
CA SER A 9 6.81 19.48 19.03
C SER A 9 7.21 18.41 18.01
N ILE A 10 8.47 17.94 18.03
CA ILE A 10 8.94 16.84 17.18
C ILE A 10 8.20 15.54 17.53
N TYR A 11 8.09 15.19 18.82
CA TYR A 11 7.37 13.99 19.26
C TYR A 11 5.90 13.98 18.86
N LEU A 12 5.22 15.14 18.95
CA LEU A 12 3.81 15.26 18.59
C LEU A 12 3.59 15.11 17.07
N SER A 13 4.54 15.57 16.25
CA SER A 13 4.45 15.44 14.79
C SER A 13 4.68 13.99 14.30
N LEU A 14 5.57 13.25 14.98
CA LEU A 14 5.87 11.87 14.61
C LEU A 14 4.70 10.92 14.90
N SER A 15 3.99 11.12 16.02
CA SER A 15 2.83 10.32 16.38
C SER A 15 1.66 10.54 15.39
N ALA A 16 1.42 11.78 14.96
CA ALA A 16 0.39 12.07 13.97
C ALA A 16 0.67 11.40 12.61
N ALA A 17 1.93 11.39 12.16
CA ALA A 17 2.32 10.71 10.93
C ALA A 17 2.13 9.18 11.02
N ALA A 18 2.53 8.58 12.15
CA ALA A 18 2.35 7.15 12.37
C ALA A 18 0.86 6.74 12.41
N VAL A 19 0.02 7.55 13.04
CA VAL A 19 -1.44 7.33 13.07
C VAL A 19 -2.03 7.44 11.66
N ALA A 20 -1.70 8.49 10.90
CA ALA A 20 -2.19 8.66 9.54
C ALA A 20 -1.79 7.47 8.63
N GLN A 21 -0.56 6.98 8.79
CA GLN A 21 -0.07 5.80 8.07
C GLN A 21 -0.86 4.54 8.43
N SER A 22 -1.09 4.31 9.73
CA SER A 22 -1.89 3.18 10.19
C SER A 22 -3.34 3.27 9.68
N THR A 23 -3.92 4.47 9.62
CA THR A 23 -5.29 4.68 9.12
C THR A 23 -5.39 4.38 7.63
N ILE A 24 -4.51 4.94 6.79
CA ILE A 24 -4.60 4.70 5.35
C ILE A 24 -4.38 3.22 5.01
N VAL A 25 -3.45 2.53 5.67
CA VAL A 25 -3.25 1.09 5.46
C VAL A 25 -4.48 0.30 5.89
N LYS A 26 -5.12 0.67 7.01
CA LYS A 26 -6.37 0.04 7.48
C LYS A 26 -7.53 0.25 6.50
N ASP A 27 -7.67 1.45 5.94
CA ASP A 27 -8.71 1.75 4.95
C ASP A 27 -8.58 0.88 3.69
N PHE A 28 -7.38 0.40 3.36
CA PHE A 28 -7.10 -0.49 2.23
C PHE A 28 -7.05 -1.98 2.60
N LYS A 29 -7.48 -2.34 3.82
CA LYS A 29 -7.48 -3.75 4.25
C LYS A 29 -8.37 -4.62 3.35
N GLU A 30 -9.62 -4.19 3.13
CA GLU A 30 -10.58 -4.94 2.29
C GLU A 30 -10.10 -5.07 0.84
N THR A 31 -9.49 -4.01 0.30
CA THR A 31 -8.83 -4.03 -1.01
C THR A 31 -7.73 -5.10 -1.06
N THR A 32 -6.88 -5.16 -0.02
CA THR A 32 -5.77 -6.12 0.06
C THR A 32 -6.27 -7.55 0.23
N ASP A 33 -7.30 -7.77 1.05
CA ASP A 33 -7.94 -9.08 1.23
C ASP A 33 -8.58 -9.59 -0.07
N SER A 34 -9.23 -8.69 -0.82
CA SER A 34 -9.81 -9.01 -2.13
C SER A 34 -8.73 -9.37 -3.16
N LEU A 35 -7.64 -8.59 -3.20
CA LEU A 35 -6.49 -8.88 -4.07
C LEU A 35 -5.83 -10.22 -3.74
N ASN A 36 -5.78 -10.60 -2.46
CA ASN A 36 -5.30 -11.92 -2.03
C ASN A 36 -6.10 -13.05 -2.67
N ILE A 37 -7.42 -12.96 -2.65
CA ILE A 37 -8.32 -13.96 -3.24
C ILE A 37 -8.08 -14.04 -4.76
N LEU A 38 -8.09 -12.89 -5.43
CA LEU A 38 -7.89 -12.83 -6.89
C LEU A 38 -6.52 -13.37 -7.32
N LEU A 39 -5.46 -13.09 -6.56
CA LEU A 39 -4.12 -13.62 -6.85
C LEU A 39 -4.08 -15.14 -6.69
N ARG A 40 -4.72 -15.69 -5.67
CA ARG A 40 -4.81 -17.15 -5.46
C ARG A 40 -5.55 -17.82 -6.61
N GLU A 41 -6.71 -17.29 -7.00
CA GLU A 41 -7.49 -17.82 -8.13
C GLU A 41 -6.71 -17.79 -9.46
N LYS A 42 -5.89 -16.76 -9.66
CA LYS A 42 -5.14 -16.58 -10.90
C LYS A 42 -3.85 -17.40 -10.99
N THR A 43 -3.18 -17.64 -9.86
CA THR A 43 -1.84 -18.23 -9.83
C THR A 43 -1.79 -19.63 -9.23
N ASP A 44 -2.86 -20.06 -8.54
CA ASP A 44 -2.92 -21.28 -7.72
C ASP A 44 -1.88 -21.33 -6.57
N VAL A 45 -1.18 -20.21 -6.32
CA VAL A 45 -0.20 -20.10 -5.24
C VAL A 45 -0.90 -19.66 -3.96
N ASN A 46 -0.79 -20.47 -2.92
CA ASN A 46 -1.31 -20.17 -1.59
C ASN A 46 -0.38 -19.23 -0.80
N GLY A 47 -0.16 -18.03 -1.33
CA GLY A 47 0.59 -16.96 -0.69
C GLY A 47 -0.30 -16.02 0.14
N TRP A 48 0.35 -15.09 0.84
CA TRP A 48 -0.32 -14.01 1.57
C TRP A 48 0.28 -12.66 1.17
N LEU A 49 -0.51 -11.83 0.48
CA LEU A 49 -0.22 -10.44 0.17
C LEU A 49 -0.54 -9.55 1.39
N GLY A 50 0.48 -8.93 1.96
CA GLY A 50 0.33 -7.91 2.99
C GLY A 50 0.66 -6.53 2.45
N LEU A 51 0.00 -5.50 2.97
CA LEU A 51 0.31 -4.11 2.65
C LEU A 51 1.13 -3.50 3.80
N LYS A 52 2.39 -3.13 3.53
CA LYS A 52 3.30 -2.54 4.53
C LYS A 52 3.03 -1.04 4.71
N ALA A 53 2.87 -0.33 3.59
CA ALA A 53 2.71 1.11 3.60
C ALA A 53 2.02 1.61 2.34
N ILE A 54 1.33 2.73 2.47
CA ILE A 54 0.92 3.59 1.35
C ILE A 54 1.61 4.94 1.53
N MET A 55 2.25 5.44 0.48
CA MET A 55 2.84 6.77 0.49
C MET A 55 2.03 7.69 -0.42
N LYS A 56 1.53 8.79 0.14
CA LYS A 56 0.83 9.82 -0.63
C LYS A 56 1.83 10.84 -1.18
N ARG A 57 1.81 11.03 -2.50
CA ARG A 57 2.61 12.02 -3.22
C ARG A 57 1.71 12.89 -4.08
N GLY A 58 1.30 14.03 -3.55
CA GLY A 58 0.34 14.90 -4.24
C GLY A 58 -0.99 14.18 -4.49
N GLY A 59 -1.34 14.03 -5.77
CA GLY A 59 -2.53 13.32 -6.25
C GLY A 59 -2.36 11.81 -6.42
N THR A 60 -1.23 11.25 -6.04
CA THR A 60 -0.87 9.84 -6.32
C THR A 60 -0.67 9.06 -5.03
N LEU A 61 -1.01 7.76 -5.04
CA LEU A 61 -0.73 6.80 -3.98
C LEU A 61 0.25 5.73 -4.48
N ASP A 62 1.43 5.67 -3.84
CA ASP A 62 2.40 4.60 -4.05
C ASP A 62 2.16 3.49 -3.00
N PHE A 63 2.16 2.23 -3.42
CA PHE A 63 1.86 1.08 -2.58
C PHE A 63 3.10 0.24 -2.33
N TYR A 64 3.31 -0.15 -1.08
CA TYR A 64 4.45 -0.98 -0.67
C TYR A 64 3.89 -2.27 -0.06
N PHE A 65 3.93 -3.34 -0.83
CA PHE A 65 3.49 -4.66 -0.38
C PHE A 65 4.62 -5.41 0.34
N THR A 66 4.25 -6.45 1.07
CA THR A 66 5.18 -7.42 1.62
C THR A 66 5.90 -8.15 0.50
N GLU A 67 7.01 -8.79 0.87
CA GLU A 67 7.92 -9.46 -0.07
C GLU A 67 7.25 -10.64 -0.79
N SER A 68 6.17 -11.16 -0.20
CA SER A 68 5.35 -12.23 -0.76
C SER A 68 4.75 -11.91 -2.13
N LEU A 69 4.58 -10.65 -2.52
CA LEU A 69 4.09 -10.32 -3.87
C LEU A 69 5.10 -10.73 -4.96
N GLY A 70 6.40 -10.67 -4.66
CA GLY A 70 7.46 -11.12 -5.57
C GLY A 70 7.63 -12.64 -5.64
N ASP A 71 7.03 -13.38 -4.70
CA ASP A 71 7.07 -14.84 -4.69
C ASP A 71 6.03 -15.46 -5.66
N TYR A 72 5.07 -14.66 -6.13
CA TYR A 72 4.14 -15.08 -7.18
C TYR A 72 4.83 -15.06 -8.55
N PRO A 73 4.59 -16.07 -9.42
CA PRO A 73 5.18 -16.13 -10.77
C PRO A 73 4.48 -15.15 -11.73
N LEU A 74 4.51 -13.85 -11.42
CA LEU A 74 3.84 -12.79 -12.18
C LEU A 74 4.62 -12.51 -13.47
N ARG A 75 3.99 -12.79 -14.61
CA ARG A 75 4.49 -12.32 -15.92
C ARG A 75 4.09 -10.86 -16.13
N THR A 76 4.66 -10.20 -17.14
CA THR A 76 4.34 -8.79 -17.46
C THR A 76 2.84 -8.51 -17.61
N GLY A 77 2.08 -9.46 -18.17
CA GLY A 77 0.61 -9.34 -18.26
C GLY A 77 -0.10 -9.41 -16.91
N ASP A 78 0.44 -10.19 -15.98
CA ASP A 78 -0.13 -10.37 -14.63
C ASP A 78 0.13 -9.14 -13.76
N VAL A 79 1.28 -8.49 -13.95
CA VAL A 79 1.60 -7.19 -13.34
C VAL A 79 0.58 -6.13 -13.76
N LYS A 80 0.33 -5.98 -15.06
CA LYS A 80 -0.68 -5.01 -15.56
C LYS A 80 -2.07 -5.34 -15.02
N TRP A 81 -2.43 -6.61 -15.02
CA TRP A 81 -3.69 -7.08 -14.44
C TRP A 81 -3.80 -6.72 -12.96
N PHE A 82 -2.75 -6.96 -12.16
CA PHE A 82 -2.74 -6.68 -10.72
C PHE A 82 -2.94 -5.18 -10.45
N ARG A 83 -2.22 -4.33 -11.19
CA ARG A 83 -2.35 -2.87 -11.08
C ARG A 83 -3.77 -2.40 -11.42
N ASN A 84 -4.41 -3.00 -12.42
CA ASN A 84 -5.80 -2.71 -12.76
C ASN A 84 -6.77 -3.11 -11.65
N GLN A 85 -6.61 -4.32 -11.08
CA GLN A 85 -7.43 -4.78 -9.96
C GLN A 85 -7.25 -3.91 -8.72
N LEU A 86 -6.01 -3.56 -8.39
CA LEU A 86 -5.71 -2.66 -7.30
C LEU A 86 -6.42 -1.32 -7.49
N ARG A 87 -6.35 -0.72 -8.68
CA ARG A 87 -7.02 0.57 -8.95
C ARG A 87 -8.54 0.45 -8.90
N SER A 88 -9.14 -0.62 -9.42
CA SER A 88 -10.60 -0.79 -9.40
C SER A 88 -11.15 -0.99 -7.99
N LEU A 89 -10.34 -1.56 -7.10
CA LEU A 89 -10.71 -1.84 -5.71
C LEU A 89 -10.35 -0.70 -4.74
N PHE A 90 -10.02 0.50 -5.25
CA PHE A 90 -9.78 1.66 -4.37
C PHE A 90 -11.03 1.98 -3.53
N PRO A 91 -10.88 2.21 -2.20
CA PRO A 91 -11.98 2.69 -1.39
C PRO A 91 -12.47 4.05 -1.92
N GLU A 92 -13.76 4.34 -1.77
CA GLU A 92 -14.40 5.55 -2.30
C GLU A 92 -13.65 6.84 -1.91
N LYS A 93 -13.22 6.92 -0.64
CA LYS A 93 -12.41 8.01 -0.07
C LYS A 93 -11.13 8.33 -0.86
N TYR A 94 -10.58 7.36 -1.59
CA TYR A 94 -9.34 7.47 -2.34
C TYR A 94 -9.51 7.46 -3.87
N GLN A 95 -10.74 7.45 -4.39
CA GLN A 95 -11.00 7.39 -5.83
C GLN A 95 -10.43 8.56 -6.63
N LYS A 96 -10.26 9.72 -6.01
CA LYS A 96 -9.64 10.91 -6.62
C LYS A 96 -8.12 10.81 -6.78
N TYR A 97 -7.49 9.79 -6.19
CA TYR A 97 -6.06 9.59 -6.31
C TYR A 97 -5.73 8.67 -7.49
N GLU A 98 -4.61 8.93 -8.12
CA GLU A 98 -4.03 8.06 -9.12
C GLU A 98 -3.25 6.92 -8.46
N LEU A 99 -3.26 5.75 -9.10
CA LEU A 99 -2.37 4.66 -8.73
C LEU A 99 -0.95 4.98 -9.20
N GLY A 100 -0.04 5.15 -8.24
CA GLY A 100 1.37 5.39 -8.48
C GLY A 100 2.16 4.10 -8.63
N ARG A 101 3.34 4.09 -8.03
CA ARG A 101 4.25 2.94 -8.06
C ARG A 101 3.79 1.84 -7.11
N VAL A 102 4.09 0.61 -7.47
CA VAL A 102 3.69 -0.58 -6.70
C VAL A 102 4.94 -1.37 -6.43
N TYR A 103 5.35 -1.45 -5.17
CA TYR A 103 6.60 -2.06 -4.78
C TYR A 103 6.38 -3.41 -4.11
N SER A 104 7.22 -4.38 -4.44
CA SER A 104 7.50 -5.56 -3.62
C SER A 104 9.00 -5.70 -3.43
N ARG A 105 9.47 -5.93 -2.20
CA ARG A 105 10.91 -5.96 -1.86
C ARG A 105 11.70 -4.75 -2.43
N ASN A 106 11.08 -3.56 -2.42
CA ASN A 106 11.62 -2.31 -2.99
C ASN A 106 11.85 -2.32 -4.52
N VAL A 107 11.36 -3.33 -5.24
CA VAL A 107 11.33 -3.37 -6.70
C VAL A 107 9.95 -2.90 -7.15
N ASP A 108 9.92 -1.93 -8.06
CA ASP A 108 8.66 -1.48 -8.69
C ASP A 108 8.22 -2.57 -9.68
N ILE A 109 6.97 -2.99 -9.57
CA ILE A 109 6.35 -4.00 -10.44
C ILE A 109 5.31 -3.37 -11.37
#